data_AF-A0A2Z4IM32-F1
#
_entry.id   AF-A0A2Z4IM32-F1
#
_cell.length_a   1.000
_cell.length_b   1.000
_cell.length_c   1.000
_cell.angle_alpha   90.00
_cell.angle_beta   90.00
_cell.angle_gamma   90.00
#
_symmetry.space_group_name_H-M   'P 1'
#
loop_
_entity.id
_entity.type
_entity.pdbx_description
1 polymer ?
#
loop_
_entity_poly.entity_id
_entity_poly.type
_entity_poly.pdbx_seq_one_letter_code
_entity_poly.pdbx_strand_id
1 'polypeptide(L)'
;MKTIKKLHKSNALKFTFPDAVHVFNKAEIREAKEDGTTDIYVQHKVYADQEALDEGASQVDFAGQVVTVSTKELESFLNLIESKIK
;
A
#
# COMPACT_ATOMS: atom_id res chain seq x y z
N MET A 1 10.91 1.38 -8.05
CA MET A 1 9.53 1.10 -7.59
C MET A 1 8.57 1.91 -8.45
N LYS A 2 7.42 1.36 -8.87
CA LYS A 2 6.38 2.17 -9.53
C LYS A 2 5.65 2.99 -8.46
N THR A 3 5.63 4.30 -8.62
CA THR A 3 4.91 5.23 -7.74
C THR A 3 3.49 5.47 -8.24
N ILE A 4 2.55 5.80 -7.35
CA ILE A 4 1.17 6.13 -7.72
C ILE A 4 0.95 7.62 -7.43
N LYS A 5 0.71 8.40 -8.49
CA LYS A 5 0.35 9.82 -8.38
C LYS A 5 -1.15 9.97 -8.25
N LYS A 6 -1.62 10.62 -7.19
CA LYS A 6 -3.05 10.95 -7.03
C LYS A 6 -3.23 12.06 -5.99
N LEU A 7 -4.38 12.71 -6.03
CA LEU A 7 -4.85 13.62 -4.99
C LEU A 7 -4.86 12.91 -3.63
N HIS A 8 -4.22 13.52 -2.62
CA HIS A 8 -4.26 13.03 -1.23
C HIS A 8 -4.65 14.14 -0.26
N LYS A 9 -5.65 13.87 0.59
CA LYS A 9 -6.01 14.75 1.70
C LYS A 9 -5.26 14.28 2.95
N SER A 10 -4.21 15.00 3.34
CA SER A 10 -3.40 14.64 4.50
C SER A 10 -4.17 14.83 5.80
N ASN A 11 -4.30 13.76 6.58
CA ASN A 11 -4.93 13.80 7.89
C ASN A 11 -4.02 14.49 8.92
N ALA A 12 -2.71 14.33 8.77
CA ALA A 12 -1.69 14.91 9.64
C ALA A 12 -1.56 16.43 9.44
N LEU A 13 -1.50 16.88 8.18
CA LEU A 13 -1.24 18.29 7.85
C LEU A 13 -2.50 19.10 7.55
N LYS A 14 -3.69 18.47 7.51
CA LYS A 14 -4.97 19.10 7.16
C LYS A 14 -4.92 19.85 5.82
N PHE A 15 -4.09 19.38 4.90
CA PHE A 15 -3.88 19.96 3.58
C PHE A 15 -4.13 18.92 2.48
N THR A 16 -4.55 19.39 1.30
CA THR A 16 -4.80 18.54 0.14
C THR A 16 -3.67 18.69 -0.88
N PHE A 17 -2.91 17.63 -1.09
CA PHE A 17 -1.81 17.56 -2.04
C PHE A 17 -2.34 17.03 -3.39
N PRO A 18 -2.40 17.85 -4.46
CA PRO A 18 -2.95 17.44 -5.75
C PRO A 18 -2.13 16.37 -6.46
N ASP A 19 -0.81 16.44 -6.32
CA ASP A 19 0.15 15.60 -7.04
C ASP A 19 0.85 14.58 -6.14
N ALA A 20 0.22 14.23 -5.02
CA ALA A 20 0.83 13.38 -4.02
C ALA A 20 1.27 12.03 -4.59
N VAL A 21 2.44 11.60 -4.11
CA VAL A 21 3.06 10.36 -4.52
C VAL A 21 2.93 9.33 -3.42
N HIS A 22 2.28 8.21 -3.74
CA HIS A 22 2.15 7.07 -2.85
C HIS A 22 3.22 6.04 -3.16
N VAL A 23 4.00 5.70 -2.14
CA VAL A 23 5.05 4.67 -2.18
C VAL A 23 4.67 3.56 -1.22
N PHE A 24 4.72 2.31 -1.69
CA PHE A 24 4.47 1.15 -0.83
C PHE A 24 5.40 1.17 0.40
N ASN A 25 4.83 0.96 1.58
CA ASN A 25 5.59 0.86 2.83
C ASN A 25 5.58 -0.57 3.36
N LYS A 26 4.38 -1.10 3.62
CA LYS A 26 4.20 -2.45 4.15
C LYS A 26 2.82 -2.99 3.80
N ALA A 27 2.69 -4.30 3.85
CA ALA A 27 1.41 -5.00 3.82
C ALA A 27 1.33 -5.95 5.01
N GLU A 28 0.15 -6.02 5.63
CA GLU A 28 -0.16 -6.96 6.71
C GLU A 28 -1.35 -7.82 6.28
N ILE A 29 -1.12 -9.13 6.23
CA ILE A 29 -2.16 -10.12 5.93
C ILE A 29 -2.84 -10.48 7.25
N ARG A 30 -4.17 -10.35 7.32
CA ARG A 30 -4.95 -10.76 8.50
C ARG A 30 -5.31 -12.23 8.45
N GLU A 31 -5.84 -12.72 9.56
CA GLU A 31 -6.41 -14.06 9.62
C GLU A 31 -7.58 -14.20 8.63
N ALA A 32 -7.72 -15.41 8.10
CA ALA A 32 -8.83 -15.75 7.21
C ALA A 32 -10.16 -15.60 7.96
N LYS A 33 -11.12 -14.94 7.31
CA LYS A 33 -12.49 -14.85 7.78
C LYS A 33 -13.23 -16.16 7.52
N GLU A 34 -14.32 -16.37 8.26
CA GLU A 34 -15.18 -17.54 8.12
C GLU A 34 -15.79 -17.68 6.71
N ASP A 35 -15.93 -16.56 5.98
CA ASP A 35 -16.42 -16.52 4.60
C ASP A 35 -15.38 -16.97 3.55
N GLY A 36 -14.19 -17.38 3.98
CA GLY A 36 -13.11 -17.84 3.10
C GLY A 36 -12.38 -16.70 2.38
N THR A 37 -12.48 -15.48 2.89
CA THR A 37 -11.71 -14.32 2.43
C THR A 37 -10.64 -13.92 3.43
N THR A 38 -9.63 -13.21 2.93
CA THR A 38 -8.55 -12.65 3.75
C THR A 38 -8.39 -11.17 3.43
N ASP A 39 -8.31 -10.34 4.46
CA ASP A 39 -8.04 -8.92 4.31
C ASP A 39 -6.53 -8.65 4.34
N ILE A 40 -6.06 -7.91 3.34
CA ILE A 40 -4.68 -7.43 3.24
C ILE A 40 -4.69 -5.92 3.47
N TYR A 41 -4.05 -5.49 4.55
CA TYR A 41 -3.90 -4.07 4.89
C TYR A 41 -2.61 -3.56 4.27
N VAL A 42 -2.74 -2.78 3.20
CA VAL A 42 -1.62 -2.17 2.49
C VAL A 42 -1.45 -0.73 2.96
N GLN A 43 -0.27 -0.40 3.47
CA GLN A 43 0.08 0.96 3.86
C GLN A 43 1.05 1.57 2.84
N HIS A 44 0.78 2.81 2.47
CA HIS A 44 1.65 3.64 1.65
C HIS A 44 2.18 4.81 2.46
N LYS A 45 3.45 5.18 2.25
CA LYS A 45 3.97 6.50 2.57
C LYS A 45 3.50 7.48 1.51
N VAL A 46 3.08 8.66 1.92
CA VAL A 46 2.60 9.71 1.02
C VAL A 46 3.60 10.86 1.03
N TYR A 47 4.04 11.29 -0.15
CA TYR A 47 4.89 12.46 -0.36
C TYR A 47 4.07 13.56 -1.05
N ALA A 48 4.46 14.82 -0.87
CA ALA A 48 3.73 15.96 -1.41
C ALA A 48 3.63 15.91 -2.95
N ASP A 49 4.72 15.50 -3.60
CA ASP A 49 4.86 15.30 -5.03
C ASP A 49 6.07 14.36 -5.31
N GLN A 50 6.48 14.25 -6.58
CA GLN A 50 7.62 13.43 -6.99
C GLN A 50 8.97 14.08 -6.66
N GLU A 51 9.06 15.41 -6.73
CA GLU A 51 10.30 16.14 -6.44
C GLU A 51 10.67 15.97 -4.96
N ALA A 52 9.70 16.10 -4.05
CA ALA A 52 9.87 15.83 -2.63
C ALA A 52 10.35 14.40 -2.35
N LEU A 53 9.88 13.40 -3.12
CA LEU A 53 10.37 12.04 -3.00
C LEU A 53 11.83 11.92 -3.49
N ASP A 54 12.13 12.51 -4.63
CA ASP A 54 13.45 12.43 -5.28
C ASP A 54 14.54 13.17 -4.47
N GLU A 55 14.16 14.26 -3.79
CA GLU A 55 15.02 15.02 -2.86
C GLU A 55 15.17 14.35 -1.48
N GLY A 56 14.46 13.24 -1.23
CA GLY A 56 14.53 12.52 0.04
C GLY A 56 13.82 13.22 1.20
N ALA A 57 12.79 14.01 0.92
CA ALA A 57 11.96 14.63 1.94
C ALA A 57 11.26 13.58 2.83
N SER A 58 10.78 14.02 3.99
CA SER A 58 9.95 13.16 4.83
C SER A 58 8.54 13.00 4.26
N GLN A 59 7.90 11.87 4.53
CA GLN A 59 6.51 11.65 4.14
C GLN A 59 5.57 12.65 4.85
N VAL A 60 4.56 13.12 4.12
CA VAL A 60 3.53 14.04 4.62
C VAL A 60 2.34 13.33 5.26
N ASP A 61 2.17 12.03 4.99
CA ASP A 61 1.15 11.18 5.59
C ASP A 61 1.41 9.68 5.38
N PHE A 62 0.55 8.86 5.96
CA PHE A 62 0.37 7.46 5.60
C PHE A 62 -1.05 7.21 5.07
N ALA A 63 -1.16 6.44 3.99
CA ALA A 63 -2.45 6.04 3.41
C ALA A 63 -2.62 4.52 3.50
N GLY A 64 -3.65 4.07 4.21
CA GLY A 64 -4.05 2.67 4.31
C GLY A 64 -5.09 2.30 3.26
N GLN A 65 -4.98 1.10 2.69
CA GLN A 65 -5.96 0.47 1.84
C GLN A 65 -6.18 -0.97 2.33
N VAL A 66 -7.44 -1.42 2.35
CA VAL A 66 -7.77 -2.83 2.59
C VAL A 66 -8.11 -3.45 1.25
N VAL A 67 -7.47 -4.57 0.94
CA VAL A 67 -7.79 -5.41 -0.21
C VAL A 67 -8.27 -6.74 0.32
N THR A 68 -9.52 -7.09 0.03
CA THR A 68 -10.10 -8.39 0.40
C THR A 68 -9.93 -9.33 -0.79
N VAL A 69 -9.36 -10.51 -0.55
CA VAL A 69 -9.11 -11.53 -1.57
C VAL A 69 -9.63 -12.89 -1.09
N SER A 70 -9.84 -13.83 -2.00
CA SER A 70 -10.11 -15.21 -1.61
C SER A 70 -8.87 -15.83 -0.97
N THR A 71 -9.03 -16.52 0.16
CA THR A 71 -7.93 -17.22 0.84
C THR A 71 -7.28 -18.26 -0.08
N LYS A 72 -8.06 -18.97 -0.89
CA LYS A 72 -7.55 -19.98 -1.83
C LYS A 72 -6.64 -19.38 -2.91
N GLU A 73 -7.01 -18.22 -3.43
CA GLU A 73 -6.22 -17.52 -4.45
C GLU A 73 -4.93 -16.96 -3.85
N LEU A 74 -5.02 -16.42 -2.62
CA LEU A 74 -3.87 -15.91 -1.89
C LEU A 74 -2.85 -17.01 -1.61
N GLU A 75 -3.29 -18.16 -1.07
CA GLU A 75 -2.41 -19.31 -0.82
C GLU A 75 -1.76 -19.83 -2.10
N SER A 76 -2.54 -19.95 -3.18
CA SER A 76 -2.03 -20.40 -4.48
C SER A 76 -0.94 -19.46 -5.02
N PHE A 77 -1.14 -18.15 -4.87
CA PHE A 77 -0.18 -17.14 -5.28
C PHE A 77 1.09 -17.17 -4.42
N LEU A 78 0.97 -17.28 -3.10
CA LEU A 78 2.12 -17.37 -2.18
C LEU A 78 2.97 -18.61 -2.48
N ASN A 79 2.33 -19.77 -2.68
CA ASN A 79 3.01 -21.00 -3.07
C ASN A 79 3.74 -20.85 -4.42
N LEU A 80 3.14 -20.15 -5.39
CA LEU A 80 3.77 -19.87 -6.67
C LEU A 80 5.02 -18.99 -6.52
N ILE A 81 4.96 -17.95 -5.68
CA ILE A 81 6.11 -17.08 -5.41
C ILE A 81 7.25 -17.88 -4.78
N GLU A 82 6.97 -18.65 -3.73
CA GLU A 82 7.99 -19.47 -3.06
C GLU A 82 8.64 -20.48 -4.01
N SER A 83 7.85 -21.05 -4.93
CA SER A 83 8.36 -21.99 -5.93
C SER A 83 9.31 -21.35 -6.96
N LYS A 84 9.18 -20.03 -7.22
CA LYS A 84 9.95 -19.29 -8.22
C LYS A 84 11.15 -18.54 -7.66
N ILE A 85 11.29 -18.45 -6.34
CA ILE A 85 12.42 -17.81 -5.66
C ILE A 85 13.51 -18.86 -5.33
N LYS A 86 13.20 -20.16 -5.40
CA LYS A 86 14.19 -21.25 -5.41
C LYS A 86 14.82 -21.43 -6.79
#